data_AF-A0A9D2B6S1-F1
#
_entry.id   AF-A0A9D2B6S1-F1
#
_cell.length_a   1.000
_cell.length_b   1.000
_cell.length_c   1.000
_cell.angle_alpha   90.00
_cell.angle_beta   90.00
_cell.angle_gamma   90.00
#
_symmetry.space_group_name_H-M   'P 1'
#
loop_
_entity.id
_entity.type
_entity.pdbx_description
1 polymer ?
#
loop_
_entity_poly.entity_id
_entity_poly.type
_entity_poly.pdbx_seq_one_letter_code
_entity_poly.pdbx_strand_id
1 'polypeptide(L)'
;MRPRKKHHLSQRLEACGACFLQGEALEQGKLPQAFPNPAAPLHLELGCGKGQFSYQMAQRHPEWNFIAMEREPTVMLDAAERLMAQP
;
A
#
# COMPACT_ATOMS: atom_id res chain seq x y z
N MET A 1 1.81 -4.88 -20.10
CA MET A 1 0.83 -3.80 -20.41
C MET A 1 1.46 -2.47 -20.02
N ARG A 2 1.41 -1.43 -20.87
CA ARG A 2 2.02 -0.12 -20.59
C ARG A 2 1.07 0.72 -19.72
N PRO A 3 1.50 1.25 -18.56
CA PRO A 3 0.70 2.17 -17.76
C PRO A 3 0.35 3.43 -18.55
N ARG A 4 -0.89 3.90 -18.42
CA ARG A 4 -1.36 5.14 -19.06
C ARG A 4 -1.25 6.28 -18.07
N LYS A 5 -0.83 7.45 -18.55
CA LYS A 5 -0.76 8.66 -17.72
C LYS A 5 -2.15 9.01 -17.20
N LYS A 6 -2.30 9.16 -15.87
CA LYS A 6 -3.55 9.58 -15.23
C LYS A 6 -3.56 11.10 -15.03
N HIS A 7 -4.69 11.74 -15.32
CA HIS A 7 -4.91 13.15 -14.99
C HIS A 7 -4.98 13.33 -13.47
N HIS A 8 -4.46 14.47 -12.98
CA HIS A 8 -4.45 14.86 -11.56
C HIS A 8 -3.84 13.80 -10.64
N LEU A 9 -2.77 13.13 -11.10
CA LEU A 9 -2.10 12.06 -10.36
C LEU A 9 -1.75 12.47 -8.92
N SER A 10 -1.10 13.62 -8.72
CA SER A 10 -0.67 14.08 -7.40
C SER A 10 -1.85 14.27 -6.44
N GLN A 11 -2.88 15.01 -6.86
CA GLN A 11 -4.08 15.24 -6.04
C GLN A 11 -4.80 13.93 -5.66
N ARG A 12 -4.83 12.97 -6.58
CA ARG A 12 -5.47 11.66 -6.33
C ARG A 12 -4.65 10.79 -5.40
N LEU A 13 -3.32 10.85 -5.49
CA LEU A 13 -2.43 10.19 -4.54
C LEU A 13 -2.56 10.79 -3.15
N GLU A 14 -2.64 12.12 -3.04
CA GLU A 14 -2.91 12.82 -1.77
C GLU A 14 -4.26 12.41 -1.18
N ALA A 15 -5.31 12.29 -2.00
CA ALA A 15 -6.62 11.81 -1.56
C ALA A 15 -6.59 10.37 -1.01
N CYS A 16 -5.63 9.56 -1.45
CA CYS A 16 -5.39 8.21 -0.92
C CYS A 16 -4.29 8.17 0.16
N GLY A 17 -3.94 9.32 0.76
CA GLY A 17 -2.85 9.47 1.73
C GLY A 17 -2.90 8.46 2.89
N ALA A 18 -4.10 8.08 3.33
CA ALA A 18 -4.31 7.11 4.40
C ALA A 18 -3.78 5.69 4.08
N CYS A 19 -3.61 5.35 2.80
CA CYS A 19 -3.06 4.05 2.38
C CYS A 19 -1.52 4.03 2.34
N PHE A 20 -0.86 5.16 2.54
CA PHE A 20 0.59 5.28 2.36
C PHE A 20 1.30 5.45 3.70
N LEU A 21 2.36 4.66 3.90
CA LEU A 21 3.33 4.92 4.94
C LEU A 21 4.18 6.13 4.57
N GLN A 22 4.33 7.07 5.50
CA GLN A 22 5.11 8.28 5.33
C GLN A 22 5.87 8.62 6.62
N GLY A 23 6.85 9.53 6.53
CA GLY A 23 7.55 10.07 7.68
C GLY A 23 8.36 9.03 8.46
N GLU A 24 8.31 9.11 9.81
CA GLU A 24 9.12 8.30 10.73
C GLU A 24 8.93 6.79 10.57
N ALA A 25 7.77 6.36 10.03
CA ALA A 25 7.50 4.96 9.74
C ALA A 25 8.49 4.34 8.74
N LEU A 26 9.13 5.16 7.90
CA LEU A 26 10.13 4.72 6.91
C LEU A 26 11.57 4.74 7.44
N GLU A 27 11.78 5.16 8.69
CA GLU A 27 13.10 5.07 9.33
C GLU A 27 13.49 3.62 9.60
N GLN A 28 14.79 3.38 9.61
CA GLN A 28 15.34 2.03 9.81
C GLN A 28 14.87 1.47 11.16
N GLY A 29 14.15 0.34 11.11
CA GLY A 29 13.63 -0.34 12.29
C GLY A 29 12.29 0.18 12.83
N LYS A 30 11.69 1.22 12.23
CA LYS A 30 10.41 1.80 12.66
C LYS A 30 9.17 1.32 11.89
N LEU A 31 9.35 0.54 10.83
CA LEU A 31 8.27 0.02 9.97
C LEU A 31 7.18 -0.74 10.75
N PRO A 32 7.49 -1.69 11.64
CA PRO A 32 6.46 -2.43 12.38
C PRO A 32 5.58 -1.53 13.25
N GLN A 33 6.12 -0.43 13.77
CA GLN A 33 5.42 0.50 14.67
C GLN A 33 4.33 1.30 13.95
N ALA A 34 4.29 1.28 12.61
CA ALA A 34 3.23 1.89 11.83
C ALA A 34 1.92 1.07 11.81
N PHE A 35 1.95 -0.16 12.33
CA PHE A 35 0.80 -1.06 12.33
C PHE A 35 0.14 -1.16 13.71
N PRO A 36 -1.17 -1.46 13.78
CA PRO A 36 -1.87 -1.65 15.06
C PRO A 36 -1.28 -2.75 15.94
N ASN A 37 -0.70 -3.80 15.33
CA ASN A 37 0.00 -4.86 16.03
C ASN A 37 1.47 -4.93 15.55
N PRO A 38 2.40 -4.20 16.19
CA PRO A 38 3.80 -4.17 15.78
C PRO A 38 4.55 -5.50 15.95
N ALA A 39 4.03 -6.42 16.77
CA ALA A 39 4.65 -7.73 17.01
C ALA A 39 4.25 -8.79 15.98
N ALA A 40 3.24 -8.50 15.15
CA ALA A 40 2.83 -9.40 14.07
C ALA A 40 3.89 -9.49 12.96
N PRO A 41 4.02 -10.65 12.29
CA PRO A 41 4.86 -10.80 11.12
C PRO A 41 4.57 -9.74 10.05
N LEU A 42 5.63 -9.13 9.51
CA LEU A 42 5.53 -8.13 8.45
C LEU A 42 5.89 -8.77 7.11
N HIS A 43 4.97 -8.71 6.16
CA HIS A 43 5.12 -9.25 4.81
C HIS A 43 5.18 -8.11 3.79
N LEU A 44 6.13 -8.20 2.86
CA LEU A 44 6.34 -7.20 1.81
C LEU A 44 6.07 -7.80 0.43
N GLU A 45 5.17 -7.18 -0.33
CA GLU A 45 4.98 -7.44 -1.75
C GLU A 45 5.74 -6.40 -2.58
N LEU A 46 6.76 -6.84 -3.32
CA LEU A 46 7.51 -6.01 -4.26
C LEU A 46 6.88 -6.10 -5.66
N GLY A 47 6.48 -4.96 -6.22
CA GLY A 47 5.79 -4.92 -7.51
C GLY A 47 4.35 -5.36 -7.40
N CYS A 48 3.59 -4.74 -6.48
CA CYS A 48 2.23 -5.17 -6.15
C CYS A 48 1.18 -4.91 -7.24
N GLY A 49 1.56 -4.19 -8.31
CA GLY A 49 0.62 -3.83 -9.37
C GLY A 49 -0.58 -3.09 -8.79
N LYS A 50 -1.79 -3.62 -9.01
CA LYS A 50 -3.04 -3.00 -8.50
C LYS A 50 -3.39 -3.40 -7.06
N GLY A 51 -2.45 -3.96 -6.29
CA GLY A 51 -2.59 -4.22 -4.85
C GLY A 51 -3.52 -5.37 -4.46
N GLN A 52 -4.03 -6.15 -5.41
CA GLN A 52 -5.03 -7.19 -5.13
C GLN A 52 -4.48 -8.33 -4.26
N PHE A 53 -3.23 -8.72 -4.47
CA PHE A 53 -2.63 -9.84 -3.74
C PHE A 53 -2.49 -9.50 -2.25
N SER A 54 -1.76 -8.43 -1.91
CA SER A 54 -1.62 -7.99 -0.52
C SER A 54 -2.97 -7.74 0.18
N TYR A 55 -3.95 -7.13 -0.50
CA TYR A 55 -5.28 -6.94 0.08
C TYR A 55 -5.95 -8.27 0.44
N GLN A 56 -6.00 -9.23 -0.49
CA GLN A 56 -6.61 -10.53 -0.19
C GLN A 56 -5.85 -11.31 0.87
N MET A 57 -4.53 -11.19 0.90
CA MET A 57 -3.70 -11.84 1.93
C MET A 57 -3.94 -11.23 3.31
N ALA A 58 -4.06 -9.90 3.41
CA ALA A 58 -4.41 -9.22 4.65
C ALA A 58 -5.81 -9.62 5.17
N GLN A 59 -6.78 -9.85 4.27
CA GLN A 59 -8.10 -10.36 4.66
C GLN A 59 -8.06 -11.82 5.14
N ARG A 60 -7.24 -12.66 4.51
CA ARG A 60 -7.10 -14.07 4.88
C ARG A 60 -6.27 -14.27 6.15
N HIS A 61 -5.32 -13.37 6.40
CA HIS A 61 -4.38 -13.41 7.52
C HIS A 61 -4.40 -12.09 8.29
N PRO A 62 -5.47 -11.79 9.06
CA PRO A 62 -5.55 -10.59 9.89
C PRO A 62 -4.49 -10.54 11.01
N GLU A 63 -3.83 -11.67 11.28
CA GLU A 63 -2.72 -11.78 12.23
C GLU A 63 -1.37 -11.30 11.67
N TRP A 64 -1.29 -10.95 10.38
CA TRP A 64 -0.08 -10.46 9.72
C TRP A 64 -0.23 -9.00 9.26
N ASN A 65 0.89 -8.31 9.18
CA ASN A 65 0.98 -6.97 8.59
C ASN A 65 1.47 -7.08 7.14
N PHE A 66 0.90 -6.29 6.24
CA PHE A 66 1.28 -6.26 4.83
C PHE A 66 1.69 -4.86 4.38
N ILE A 67 2.80 -4.79 3.65
CA ILE A 67 3.22 -3.62 2.87
C ILE A 67 3.28 -4.03 1.42
N ALA A 68 2.70 -3.20 0.55
CA ALA A 68 2.73 -3.38 -0.89
C ALA A 68 3.50 -2.21 -1.52
N MET A 69 4.55 -2.50 -2.29
CA MET A 69 5.38 -1.50 -2.95
C MET A 69 5.23 -1.59 -4.47
N GLU A 70 5.08 -0.44 -5.12
CA GLU A 70 5.05 -0.31 -6.57
C GLU A 70 5.89 0.90 -6.98
N ARG A 71 6.67 0.75 -8.06
CA ARG A 71 7.54 1.80 -8.58
C ARG A 71 6.79 2.76 -9.51
N GLU A 72 5.79 2.25 -10.24
CA GLU A 72 5.02 3.03 -11.19
C GLU A 72 3.89 3.81 -10.48
N PRO A 73 3.94 5.15 -10.38
CA PRO A 73 2.99 5.93 -9.60
C PRO A 73 1.54 5.81 -10.09
N THR A 74 1.33 5.61 -11.39
CA THR A 74 -0.02 5.44 -11.95
C THR A 74 -0.67 4.13 -11.52
N VAL A 75 0.14 3.07 -11.38
CA VAL A 75 -0.27 1.75 -10.91
C VAL A 75 -0.42 1.74 -9.39
N MET A 76 0.48 2.42 -8.66
CA MET A 76 0.35 2.66 -7.23
C MET A 76 -0.96 3.37 -6.89
N LEU A 77 -1.37 4.37 -7.69
CA LEU A 77 -2.66 5.03 -7.55
C LEU A 77 -3.84 4.06 -7.80
N ASP A 78 -3.77 3.21 -8.83
CA ASP A 78 -4.80 2.16 -9.04
C ASP A 78 -4.94 1.25 -7.81
N ALA A 79 -3.83 0.89 -7.17
CA ALA A 79 -3.83 0.05 -5.97
C ALA A 79 -4.48 0.77 -4.78
N ALA A 80 -4.10 2.02 -4.52
CA ALA A 80 -4.61 2.79 -3.40
C ALA A 80 -6.11 3.11 -3.55
N GLU A 81 -6.56 3.54 -4.74
CA GLU A 81 -7.98 3.79 -5.02
C GLU A 81 -8.81 2.50 -4.87
N ARG A 82 -8.27 1.37 -5.32
CA ARG A 82 -8.92 0.07 -5.14
C ARG A 82 -9.03 -0.30 -3.66
N LEU A 83 -7.99 -0.05 -2.86
CA LEU A 83 -8.02 -0.32 -1.43
C LEU A 83 -9.10 0.53 -0.73
N MET A 84 -9.17 1.83 -1.05
CA MET A 84 -10.19 2.75 -0.51
C MET A 84 -11.62 2.42 -0.94
N ALA A 85 -11.79 1.78 -2.10
CA ALA A 85 -13.11 1.42 -2.64
C ALA A 85 -13.63 0.06 -2.15
N GLN A 86 -12.78 -0.77 -1.54
CA GLN A 86 -13.19 -2.07 -1.01
C GLN A 86 -13.58 -1.93 0.48
N PRO A 87 -14.65 -2.63 0.92
CA PRO A 87 -15.11 -2.60 2.31
C PRO A 87 -14.13 -3.29 3.28
#